data_AF-A0AAD5YJX5-F1
#
_entry.id   AF-A0AAD5YJX5-F1
#
_cell.length_a   1.000
_cell.length_b   1.000
_cell.length_c   1.000
_cell.angle_alpha   90.00
_cell.angle_beta   90.00
_cell.angle_gamma   90.00
#
_symmetry.space_group_name_H-M   'P 1'
#
loop_
_entity.id
_entity.type
_entity.pdbx_description
1 polymer ?
#
loop_
_entity_poly.entity_id
_entity_poly.type
_entity_poly.pdbx_seq_one_letter_code
_entity_poly.pdbx_strand_id
1 'polypeptide(L)'
;MLRGLGYRAYPGLGRVNEIGDPKLPPNFTGPTHMLIFVQPGEDSNITYLADVGCGGSGPTMPILLSDAQDNIVIGTTPTERHRLRRGTRLDSSIDADEWMLEVLHEKPDQAESRWRTVYMFTEREAFQRDFEVLNRGTYTEQTGFFADQVMCSIHHWLDEEIGQDVDHSERRLVRVGLMGRLLKRFAGSEAHFIKLVYTEQERADVIREYFRIELNKEEVEHIRGRRAAI
;
A
#
# COMPACT_ATOMS: atom_id res chain seq x y z
N MET A 1 13.73 13.23 -1.50
CA MET A 1 14.13 12.84 -2.87
C MET A 1 13.42 13.69 -3.93
N LEU A 2 12.10 13.57 -4.12
CA LEU A 2 11.35 14.26 -5.19
C LEU A 2 11.60 15.78 -5.28
N ARG A 3 11.51 16.50 -4.15
CA ARG A 3 11.84 17.93 -4.10
C ARG A 3 13.27 18.25 -4.58
N GLY A 4 14.23 17.38 -4.24
CA GLY A 4 15.63 17.52 -4.67
C GLY A 4 15.85 17.24 -6.17
N LEU A 5 14.90 16.57 -6.83
CA LEU A 5 14.89 16.37 -8.28
C LEU A 5 14.14 17.49 -9.04
N GLY A 6 13.65 18.52 -8.33
CA GLY A 6 12.95 19.66 -8.92
C GLY A 6 11.42 19.53 -8.98
N TYR A 7 10.85 18.42 -8.51
CA TYR A 7 9.39 18.29 -8.40
C TYR A 7 8.84 19.12 -7.25
N ARG A 8 7.69 19.75 -7.45
CA ARG A 8 6.90 20.28 -6.34
C ARG A 8 6.12 19.13 -5.72
N ALA A 9 6.63 18.59 -4.62
CA ALA A 9 6.00 17.48 -3.91
C ALA A 9 5.61 17.86 -2.48
N TYR A 10 4.48 17.39 -1.99
CA TYR A 10 4.04 17.65 -0.61
C TYR A 10 3.27 16.45 -0.05
N PRO A 11 3.38 16.16 1.25
CA PRO A 11 2.73 15.00 1.81
C PRO A 11 1.30 15.31 2.25
N GLY A 12 0.45 14.29 2.23
CA GLY A 12 -0.95 14.34 2.69
C GLY A 12 -1.27 13.22 3.67
N LEU A 13 -2.47 13.30 4.25
CA LEU A 13 -2.98 12.30 5.18
C LEU A 13 -4.06 11.44 4.53
N GLY A 14 -3.95 10.13 4.73
CA GLY A 14 -4.93 9.13 4.34
C GLY A 14 -5.49 8.36 5.54
N ARG A 15 -6.73 7.90 5.39
CA ARG A 15 -7.42 7.02 6.32
C ARG A 15 -7.63 5.68 5.64
N VAL A 16 -7.07 4.62 6.20
CA VAL A 16 -7.15 3.28 5.61
C VAL A 16 -8.55 2.72 5.79
N ASN A 17 -9.07 2.04 4.78
CA ASN A 17 -10.29 1.26 4.91
C ASN A 17 -9.95 -0.11 5.49
N GLU A 18 -10.51 -0.44 6.65
CA GLU A 18 -10.32 -1.74 7.31
C GLU A 18 -11.14 -2.87 6.67
N ILE A 19 -12.10 -2.52 5.82
CA ILE A 19 -13.00 -3.47 5.17
C ILE A 19 -12.41 -3.93 3.84
N GLY A 20 -11.93 -5.18 3.84
CA GLY A 20 -11.38 -5.84 2.65
C GLY A 20 -12.43 -6.36 1.65
N ASP A 21 -13.69 -6.50 2.04
CA ASP A 21 -14.77 -6.97 1.16
C ASP A 21 -15.40 -5.79 0.39
N PRO A 22 -15.30 -5.72 -0.95
CA PRO A 22 -15.89 -4.64 -1.74
C PRO A 22 -17.43 -4.62 -1.72
N LYS A 23 -18.09 -5.63 -1.13
CA LYS A 23 -19.55 -5.66 -0.98
C LYS A 23 -20.05 -4.94 0.27
N LEU A 24 -19.16 -4.67 1.22
CA LEU A 24 -19.48 -4.02 2.47
C LEU A 24 -19.08 -2.53 2.40
N PRO A 25 -19.81 -1.64 3.10
CA PRO A 25 -19.41 -0.24 3.17
C PRO A 25 -18.02 -0.09 3.81
N PRO A 26 -17.21 0.88 3.37
CA PRO A 26 -15.89 1.09 3.95
C PRO A 26 -15.98 1.54 5.42
N ASN A 27 -15.03 1.08 6.23
CA ASN A 27 -14.82 1.54 7.60
C ASN A 27 -13.43 2.17 7.69
N PHE A 28 -13.38 3.50 7.78
CA PHE A 28 -12.12 4.23 7.72
C PHE A 28 -11.52 4.48 9.11
N THR A 29 -10.21 4.28 9.23
CA THR A 29 -9.45 4.60 10.44
C THR A 29 -9.36 6.11 10.72
N GLY A 30 -8.67 6.45 11.81
CA GLY A 30 -7.99 7.74 11.92
C GLY A 30 -6.98 7.97 10.78
N PRO A 31 -6.43 9.17 10.61
CA PRO A 31 -5.35 9.40 9.65
C PRO A 31 -4.10 8.62 10.10
N THR A 32 -3.83 7.50 9.45
CA THR A 32 -2.72 6.58 9.78
C THR A 32 -1.81 6.31 8.60
N HIS A 33 -2.11 6.91 7.44
CA HIS A 33 -1.38 6.70 6.20
C HIS A 33 -0.84 8.02 5.65
N MET A 34 0.38 7.99 5.12
CA MET A 34 1.02 9.13 4.47
C MET A 34 0.93 8.96 2.96
N LEU A 35 0.49 10.01 2.28
CA LEU A 35 0.45 10.10 0.83
C LEU A 35 1.44 11.16 0.35
N ILE A 36 1.86 11.08 -0.91
CA ILE A 36 2.69 12.11 -1.54
C ILE A 36 1.97 12.64 -2.78
N PHE A 37 1.72 13.95 -2.80
CA PHE A 37 1.25 14.65 -3.98
C PHE A 37 2.46 15.21 -4.73
N VAL A 38 2.47 15.05 -6.04
CA VAL A 38 3.59 15.41 -6.90
C VAL A 38 3.10 16.23 -8.09
N GLN A 39 3.71 17.39 -8.27
CA GLN A 39 3.51 18.28 -9.40
C GLN A 39 4.82 18.34 -10.21
N PRO A 40 4.79 18.12 -11.54
CA PRO A 40 5.99 18.09 -12.39
C PRO A 40 6.84 19.37 -12.37
N GLY A 41 6.26 20.52 -12.01
CA GLY A 41 6.97 21.80 -11.91
C GLY A 41 6.19 22.79 -11.05
N GLU A 42 6.81 23.92 -10.70
CA GLU A 42 6.23 24.93 -9.80
C GLU A 42 4.93 25.54 -10.32
N ASP A 43 4.86 25.78 -11.63
CA ASP A 43 3.70 26.34 -12.34
C ASP A 43 2.70 25.28 -12.83
N SER A 44 2.94 24.00 -12.52
CA SER A 44 2.05 22.93 -12.95
C SER A 44 0.75 22.95 -12.13
N ASN A 45 -0.38 22.92 -12.83
CA ASN A 45 -1.70 22.68 -12.24
C ASN A 45 -2.07 21.17 -12.24
N ILE A 46 -1.13 20.30 -12.59
CA ILE A 46 -1.33 18.86 -12.66
C ILE A 46 -0.72 18.22 -11.42
N THR A 47 -1.57 17.56 -10.64
CA THR A 47 -1.16 16.85 -9.43
C THR A 47 -1.31 15.34 -9.65
N TYR A 48 -0.28 14.58 -9.28
CA TYR A 48 -0.31 13.13 -9.20
C TYR A 48 -0.27 12.68 -7.74
N LEU A 49 -1.04 11.65 -7.42
CA LEU A 49 -0.89 10.87 -6.20
C LEU A 49 0.21 9.83 -6.41
N ALA A 50 1.25 9.87 -5.59
CA ALA A 50 2.28 8.85 -5.50
C ALA A 50 2.26 8.24 -4.10
N ASP A 51 2.13 6.92 -4.02
CA ASP A 51 2.05 6.20 -2.76
C ASP A 51 2.90 4.94 -2.82
N VAL A 52 4.04 5.00 -2.15
CA VAL A 52 4.99 3.89 -2.02
C VAL A 52 4.90 3.21 -0.65
N GLY A 53 3.93 3.60 0.19
CA GLY A 53 3.81 3.18 1.59
C GLY A 53 2.59 2.32 1.90
N CYS A 54 1.59 2.23 1.00
CA CYS A 54 0.36 1.48 1.26
C CYS A 54 0.55 -0.05 1.31
N GLY A 55 1.68 -0.57 0.83
CA GLY A 55 1.94 -2.01 0.78
C GLY A 55 1.16 -2.71 -0.32
N GLY A 56 0.61 -3.90 -0.04
CA GLY A 56 0.11 -4.82 -1.07
C GLY A 56 -1.21 -4.47 -1.76
N SER A 57 -1.78 -3.30 -1.54
CA SER A 57 -2.94 -2.81 -2.30
C SER A 57 -2.77 -1.37 -2.76
N GLY A 58 -1.55 -0.84 -2.60
CA GLY A 58 -1.19 0.47 -3.06
C GLY A 58 -0.92 0.47 -4.56
N PRO A 59 -1.00 1.65 -5.19
CA PRO A 59 -0.67 1.79 -6.59
C PRO A 59 0.84 1.64 -6.79
N THR A 60 1.24 1.01 -7.88
CA THR A 60 2.65 0.86 -8.28
C THR A 60 3.13 2.01 -9.18
N MET A 61 2.21 2.87 -9.60
CA MET A 61 2.44 3.97 -10.53
C MET A 61 1.73 5.24 -10.02
N PRO A 62 2.27 6.44 -10.28
CA PRO A 62 1.58 7.69 -9.95
C PRO A 62 0.21 7.76 -10.65
N ILE A 63 -0.82 8.18 -9.94
CA ILE A 63 -2.17 8.35 -10.49
C ILE A 63 -2.47 9.84 -10.61
N LEU A 64 -2.94 10.29 -11.77
CA LEU A 64 -3.41 11.66 -11.92
C LEU A 64 -4.54 11.93 -10.91
N LEU A 65 -4.50 13.05 -10.21
CA LEU A 65 -5.54 13.46 -9.26
C LEU A 65 -6.79 13.93 -10.04
N SER A 66 -7.61 12.96 -10.47
CA SER A 66 -8.80 13.16 -11.30
C SER A 66 -9.79 12.03 -11.04
N ASP A 67 -11.09 12.35 -11.00
CA ASP A 67 -12.18 11.38 -10.88
C ASP A 67 -12.77 10.95 -12.24
N ALA A 68 -12.12 11.37 -13.34
CA ALA A 68 -12.52 11.00 -14.69
C ALA A 68 -12.64 9.48 -14.85
N GLN A 69 -13.61 9.06 -15.67
CA GLN A 69 -13.99 7.66 -15.75
C GLN A 69 -12.87 6.78 -16.34
N ASP A 70 -12.10 7.36 -17.26
CA ASP A 70 -10.95 6.78 -17.97
C ASP A 70 -9.61 6.97 -17.24
N ASN A 71 -9.57 7.68 -16.11
CA ASN A 71 -8.37 7.81 -15.28
C ASN A 71 -8.13 6.51 -14.47
N ILE A 72 -7.64 5.49 -15.18
CA ILE A 72 -7.37 4.16 -14.64
C ILE A 72 -5.90 3.82 -14.90
N VAL A 73 -5.20 3.43 -13.84
CA VAL A 73 -3.78 3.07 -13.88
C VAL A 73 -3.63 1.57 -13.66
N ILE A 74 -2.85 0.92 -14.51
CA ILE A 74 -2.52 -0.50 -14.35
C ILE A 74 -1.56 -0.64 -13.16
N GLY A 75 -1.83 -1.61 -12.29
CA GLY A 75 -1.04 -1.92 -11.10
C GLY A 75 0.14 -2.85 -11.42
N THR A 76 0.32 -3.87 -10.58
CA THR A 76 1.41 -4.85 -10.76
C THR A 76 1.34 -5.65 -12.06
N THR A 77 0.12 -5.96 -12.54
CA THR A 77 -0.13 -6.65 -13.82
C THR A 77 -1.40 -6.09 -14.48
N PRO A 78 -1.71 -6.45 -15.74
CA PRO A 78 -2.96 -6.02 -16.39
C PRO A 78 -4.25 -6.42 -15.65
N THR A 79 -4.22 -7.38 -14.74
CA THR A 79 -5.40 -7.78 -13.94
C THR A 79 -5.58 -6.96 -12.67
N GLU A 80 -4.64 -6.07 -12.34
CA GLU A 80 -4.74 -5.14 -11.23
C GLU A 80 -4.88 -3.71 -11.77
N ARG A 81 -5.91 -2.98 -11.33
CA ARG A 81 -6.14 -1.59 -11.76
C ARG A 81 -6.45 -0.71 -10.57
N HIS A 82 -6.01 0.54 -10.65
CA HIS A 82 -6.23 1.56 -9.64
C HIS A 82 -6.94 2.76 -10.25
N ARG A 83 -7.78 3.42 -9.46
CA ARG A 83 -8.41 4.69 -9.85
C ARG A 83 -8.68 5.56 -8.63
N LEU A 84 -8.93 6.84 -8.90
CA LEU A 84 -9.41 7.77 -7.90
C LEU A 84 -10.88 8.10 -8.15
N ARG A 85 -11.66 8.14 -7.07
CA ARG A 85 -13.06 8.56 -7.11
C ARG A 85 -13.35 9.53 -5.97
N ARG A 86 -14.34 10.38 -6.19
CA ARG A 86 -14.93 11.24 -5.18
C ARG A 86 -16.06 10.48 -4.50
N GLY A 87 -16.13 10.53 -3.18
CA GLY A 87 -17.21 9.89 -2.44
C GLY A 87 -17.41 10.49 -1.06
N THR A 88 -18.61 10.31 -0.53
CA THR A 88 -18.98 10.76 0.81
C THR A 88 -18.74 9.67 1.84
N ARG A 89 -18.54 10.12 3.08
CA ARG A 89 -18.52 9.26 4.25
C ARG A 89 -19.94 9.06 4.78
N LEU A 90 -20.34 7.80 4.98
CA LEU A 90 -21.66 7.48 5.55
C LEU A 90 -21.84 7.98 6.99
N ASP A 91 -20.73 8.16 7.72
CA ASP A 91 -20.70 8.71 9.08
C ASP A 91 -20.50 10.24 9.13
N SER A 92 -20.45 10.91 7.99
CA SER A 92 -20.35 12.38 7.93
C SER A 92 -21.72 13.03 8.09
N SER A 93 -21.79 14.08 8.91
CA SER A 93 -22.98 14.95 9.01
C SER A 93 -23.02 16.06 7.96
N ILE A 94 -21.99 16.14 7.11
CA ILE A 94 -21.92 17.09 5.99
C ILE A 94 -21.71 16.34 4.67
N ASP A 95 -22.35 16.83 3.61
CA ASP A 95 -22.17 16.34 2.24
C ASP A 95 -20.85 16.88 1.68
N ALA A 96 -19.74 16.28 2.11
CA ALA A 96 -18.41 16.60 1.63
C ALA A 96 -17.80 15.37 0.96
N ASP A 97 -17.57 15.47 -0.34
CA ASP A 97 -16.82 14.46 -1.08
C ASP A 97 -15.34 14.55 -0.74
N GLU A 98 -14.74 13.41 -0.46
CA GLU A 98 -13.30 13.22 -0.33
C GLU A 98 -12.78 12.29 -1.42
N TRP A 99 -11.46 12.29 -1.63
CA TRP A 99 -10.84 11.37 -2.58
C TRP A 99 -10.76 9.97 -1.99
N MET A 100 -10.97 8.97 -2.83
CA MET A 100 -10.84 7.55 -2.51
C MET A 100 -9.94 6.88 -3.53
N LEU A 101 -8.91 6.18 -3.05
CA LEU A 101 -8.20 5.22 -3.88
C LEU A 101 -9.00 3.92 -3.91
N GLU A 102 -9.28 3.43 -5.11
CA GLU A 102 -9.89 2.13 -5.32
C GLU A 102 -8.98 1.21 -6.12
N VAL A 103 -9.02 -0.07 -5.78
CA VAL A 103 -8.30 -1.14 -6.49
C VAL A 103 -9.27 -2.19 -7.00
N LEU A 104 -9.05 -2.66 -8.23
CA LEU A 104 -9.75 -3.77 -8.87
C LEU A 104 -8.75 -4.89 -9.13
N HIS A 105 -9.12 -6.12 -8.77
CA HIS A 105 -8.40 -7.32 -9.17
C HIS A 105 -9.33 -8.19 -10.02
N GLU A 106 -8.98 -8.44 -11.27
CA GLU A 106 -9.73 -9.30 -12.18
C GLU A 106 -9.25 -10.74 -12.08
N LYS A 107 -10.16 -11.65 -11.69
CA LYS A 107 -9.86 -13.07 -11.62
C LYS A 107 -10.55 -13.81 -12.77
N PRO A 108 -9.88 -14.77 -13.45
CA PRO A 108 -10.46 -15.50 -14.58
C PRO A 108 -11.76 -16.25 -14.25
N ASP A 109 -11.92 -16.70 -13.01
CA ASP A 109 -13.05 -17.49 -12.50
C ASP A 109 -14.15 -16.63 -11.85
N GLN A 110 -13.98 -15.31 -11.80
CA GLN A 110 -14.93 -14.41 -11.14
C GLN A 110 -15.84 -13.74 -12.18
N ALA A 111 -17.15 -14.01 -12.09
CA ALA A 111 -18.16 -13.51 -13.03
C ALA A 111 -18.24 -11.96 -13.07
N GLU A 112 -17.99 -11.29 -11.95
CA GLU A 112 -17.98 -9.82 -11.87
C GLU A 112 -16.89 -9.37 -10.89
N SER A 113 -15.93 -8.58 -11.38
CA SER A 113 -14.90 -7.95 -10.54
C SER A 113 -15.41 -6.63 -9.97
N ARG A 114 -15.11 -6.35 -8.71
CA ARG A 114 -15.59 -5.15 -8.01
C ARG A 114 -14.44 -4.28 -7.52
N TRP A 115 -14.59 -2.98 -7.69
CA TRP A 115 -13.69 -2.00 -7.10
C TRP A 115 -13.80 -2.04 -5.58
N ARG A 116 -12.65 -2.06 -4.93
CA ARG A 116 -12.53 -2.00 -3.47
C ARG A 116 -11.85 -0.71 -3.08
N THR A 117 -12.47 0.06 -2.19
CA THR A 117 -11.84 1.22 -1.56
C THR A 117 -10.67 0.78 -0.68
N VAL A 118 -9.49 1.33 -0.92
CA VAL A 118 -8.26 1.05 -0.15
C VAL A 118 -8.11 2.04 0.99
N TYR A 119 -8.23 3.33 0.67
CA TYR A 119 -8.18 4.41 1.64
C TYR A 119 -8.89 5.64 1.08
N MET A 120 -9.18 6.59 1.96
CA MET A 120 -9.66 7.92 1.60
C MET A 120 -8.69 9.01 2.06
N PHE A 121 -8.73 10.17 1.42
CA PHE A 121 -7.83 11.28 1.73
C PHE A 121 -8.36 12.65 1.28
N THR A 122 -7.68 13.68 1.78
CA THR A 122 -7.85 15.07 1.33
C THR A 122 -6.54 15.59 0.74
N GLU A 123 -6.62 16.67 -0.02
CA GLU A 123 -5.44 17.29 -0.66
C GLU A 123 -4.64 18.20 0.28
N ARG A 124 -5.05 18.31 1.55
CA ARG A 124 -4.42 19.22 2.50
C ARG A 124 -2.99 18.76 2.79
N GLU A 125 -2.03 19.67 2.61
CA GLU A 125 -0.64 19.42 3.01
C GLU A 125 -0.57 19.17 4.52
N ALA A 126 0.17 18.12 4.88
CA ALA A 126 0.57 17.82 6.23
C ALA A 126 2.07 18.09 6.41
N PHE A 127 2.49 18.26 7.65
CA PHE A 127 3.86 18.58 8.00
C PHE A 127 4.46 17.49 8.87
N GLN A 128 5.79 17.50 8.98
CA GLN A 128 6.55 16.53 9.78
C GLN A 128 5.96 16.29 11.18
N ARG A 129 5.52 17.35 11.87
CA ARG A 129 4.92 17.25 13.20
C ARG A 129 3.58 16.50 13.22
N ASP A 130 2.79 16.60 12.16
CA ASP A 130 1.56 15.83 12.04
C ASP A 130 1.91 14.34 12.02
N PHE A 131 2.88 13.94 11.18
CA PHE A 131 3.32 12.56 11.08
C PHE A 131 3.98 12.03 12.35
N GLU A 132 4.74 12.84 13.09
CA GLU A 132 5.33 12.42 14.37
C GLU A 132 4.26 12.07 15.41
N VAL A 133 3.18 12.86 15.47
CA VAL A 133 2.05 12.61 16.36
C VAL A 133 1.29 11.35 15.94
N LEU A 134 0.98 11.22 14.64
CA LEU A 134 0.25 10.08 14.11
C LEU A 134 1.04 8.78 14.23
N ASN A 135 2.32 8.81 13.88
CA ASN A 135 3.21 7.65 13.99
C ASN A 135 3.35 7.20 15.44
N ARG A 136 3.43 8.13 16.41
CA ARG A 136 3.42 7.77 17.84
C ARG A 136 2.16 7.02 18.23
N GLY A 137 0.99 7.42 17.73
CA GLY A 137 -0.24 6.65 17.90
C GLY A 137 -0.05 5.20 17.41
N THR A 138 0.36 5.04 16.16
CA THR A 138 0.51 3.73 15.51
C THR A 138 1.55 2.83 16.17
N TYR A 139 2.76 3.31 16.49
CA TYR A 139 3.84 2.45 17.03
C TYR A 139 3.75 2.21 18.54
N THR A 140 2.94 2.99 19.28
CA THR A 140 2.68 2.76 20.71
C THR A 140 1.39 2.01 20.98
N GLU A 141 0.58 1.77 19.96
CA GLU A 141 -0.66 1.00 20.09
C GLU A 141 -0.36 -0.43 20.57
N GLN A 142 -1.11 -0.88 21.57
CA GLN A 142 -0.87 -2.19 22.19
C GLN A 142 -1.52 -3.34 21.41
N THR A 143 -2.48 -3.02 20.54
CA THR A 143 -3.27 -3.96 19.74
C THR A 143 -3.52 -3.36 18.37
N GLY A 144 -3.95 -4.16 17.41
CA GLY A 144 -4.28 -3.69 16.07
C GLY A 144 -3.26 -4.14 15.03
N PHE A 145 -3.52 -3.76 13.78
CA PHE A 145 -2.89 -4.36 12.61
C PHE A 145 -1.35 -4.37 12.66
N PHE A 146 -0.70 -3.29 13.13
CA PHE A 146 0.76 -3.21 13.20
C PHE A 146 1.36 -3.71 14.52
N ALA A 147 0.55 -3.83 15.59
CA ALA A 147 1.01 -4.31 16.89
C ALA A 147 0.91 -5.84 17.02
N ASP A 148 -0.04 -6.45 16.31
CA ASP A 148 -0.37 -7.87 16.42
C ASP A 148 0.43 -8.77 15.45
N GLN A 149 1.19 -8.19 14.51
CA GLN A 149 1.94 -8.99 13.53
C GLN A 149 3.18 -8.27 13.00
N VAL A 150 4.11 -9.04 12.46
CA VAL A 150 5.21 -8.55 11.62
C VAL A 150 4.77 -8.57 10.16
N MET A 151 4.96 -7.47 9.45
CA MET A 151 4.65 -7.37 8.04
C MET A 151 5.88 -6.91 7.24
N CYS A 152 6.15 -7.59 6.14
CA CYS A 152 7.10 -7.13 5.13
C CYS A 152 6.47 -7.25 3.75
N SER A 153 6.72 -6.28 2.88
CA SER A 153 6.29 -6.34 1.49
C SER A 153 7.39 -5.79 0.60
N ILE A 154 7.64 -6.49 -0.51
CA ILE A 154 8.58 -6.06 -1.54
C ILE A 154 7.98 -6.34 -2.91
N HIS A 155 8.29 -5.47 -3.87
CA HIS A 155 7.95 -5.65 -5.27
C HIS A 155 9.23 -5.95 -6.06
N HIS A 156 9.14 -6.93 -6.97
CA HIS A 156 10.19 -7.31 -7.91
C HIS A 156 9.66 -7.21 -9.33
N TRP A 157 10.54 -7.00 -10.31
CA TRP A 157 10.17 -7.14 -11.71
C TRP A 157 9.92 -8.60 -12.03
N LEU A 158 8.77 -8.91 -12.64
CA LEU A 158 8.44 -10.26 -13.12
C LEU A 158 9.45 -10.70 -14.18
N ASP A 159 9.87 -9.78 -15.05
CA ASP A 159 10.71 -10.10 -16.20
C ASP A 159 12.16 -10.42 -15.79
N GLU A 160 12.61 -9.95 -14.62
CA GLU A 160 13.88 -10.38 -14.01
C GLU A 160 13.85 -11.85 -13.58
N GLU A 161 12.67 -12.40 -13.27
CA GLU A 161 12.51 -13.85 -13.01
C GLU A 161 12.49 -14.66 -14.31
N ILE A 162 11.99 -14.08 -15.41
CA ILE A 162 11.82 -14.76 -16.71
C ILE A 162 13.06 -14.55 -17.63
N GLY A 163 13.94 -13.61 -17.29
CA GLY A 163 15.15 -13.30 -18.04
C GLY A 163 14.89 -12.65 -19.41
N GLN A 164 13.79 -11.91 -19.55
CA GLN A 164 13.40 -11.25 -20.80
C GLN A 164 13.60 -9.73 -20.71
N ASP A 165 14.17 -9.15 -21.76
CA ASP A 165 14.27 -7.71 -21.93
C ASP A 165 12.97 -7.18 -22.53
N VAL A 166 12.06 -6.72 -21.67
CA VAL A 166 10.75 -6.17 -22.02
C VAL A 166 10.82 -4.64 -21.91
N ASP A 167 10.12 -3.93 -22.81
CA ASP A 167 10.00 -2.47 -22.73
C ASP A 167 9.54 -2.05 -21.33
N HIS A 168 10.16 -0.99 -20.79
CA HIS A 168 9.87 -0.43 -19.48
C HIS A 168 8.37 -0.13 -19.27
N SER A 169 7.65 0.19 -20.36
CA SER A 169 6.22 0.48 -20.34
C SER A 169 5.32 -0.76 -20.17
N GLU A 170 5.85 -1.96 -20.44
CA GLU A 170 5.13 -3.24 -20.37
C GLU A 170 5.57 -4.12 -19.20
N ARG A 171 6.57 -3.66 -18.42
CA ARG A 171 7.13 -4.42 -17.31
C ARG A 171 6.09 -4.69 -16.24
N ARG A 172 6.09 -5.93 -15.78
CA ARG A 172 5.17 -6.41 -14.75
C ARG A 172 5.88 -6.53 -13.42
N LEU A 173 5.13 -6.39 -12.34
CA LEU A 173 5.62 -6.56 -10.99
C LEU A 173 5.04 -7.81 -10.34
N VAL A 174 5.83 -8.39 -9.47
CA VAL A 174 5.45 -9.45 -8.54
C VAL A 174 5.62 -8.87 -7.15
N ARG A 175 4.68 -9.18 -6.25
CA ARG A 175 4.80 -8.84 -4.85
C ARG A 175 5.12 -10.07 -4.01
N VAL A 176 6.08 -9.97 -3.13
CA VAL A 176 6.25 -10.92 -2.02
C VAL A 176 5.81 -10.23 -0.73
N GLY A 177 4.98 -10.92 0.05
CA GLY A 177 4.42 -10.40 1.29
C GLY A 177 4.56 -11.42 2.41
N LEU A 178 5.16 -11.01 3.52
CA LEU A 178 5.15 -11.70 4.80
C LEU A 178 4.14 -11.00 5.70
N MET A 179 3.17 -11.74 6.22
CA MET A 179 2.17 -11.23 7.16
C MET A 179 2.04 -12.20 8.34
N GLY A 180 2.54 -11.78 9.49
CA GLY A 180 2.69 -12.60 10.69
C GLY A 180 3.59 -13.81 10.43
N ARG A 181 2.96 -14.96 10.17
CA ARG A 181 3.62 -16.24 9.87
C ARG A 181 3.51 -16.66 8.41
N LEU A 182 2.79 -15.91 7.57
CA LEU A 182 2.40 -16.35 6.24
C LEU A 182 3.20 -15.62 5.18
N LEU A 183 4.00 -16.36 4.42
CA LEU A 183 4.73 -15.85 3.26
C LEU A 183 3.97 -16.21 1.97
N LYS A 184 3.64 -15.20 1.17
CA LYS A 184 2.92 -15.33 -0.09
C LYS A 184 3.60 -14.53 -1.21
N ARG A 185 3.48 -15.04 -2.42
CA ARG A 185 3.80 -14.35 -3.67
C ARG A 185 2.51 -13.98 -4.39
N PHE A 186 2.44 -12.79 -4.95
CA PHE A 186 1.31 -12.29 -5.71
C PHE A 186 1.78 -11.86 -7.09
N ALA A 187 1.12 -12.36 -8.13
CA ALA A 187 1.33 -11.94 -9.50
C ALA A 187 -0.04 -11.63 -10.10
N GLY A 188 -0.40 -10.34 -10.10
CA GLY A 188 -1.74 -9.90 -10.45
C GLY A 188 -2.79 -10.48 -9.52
N SER A 189 -3.75 -11.17 -10.11
CA SER A 189 -4.89 -11.78 -9.41
C SER A 189 -4.56 -13.11 -8.72
N GLU A 190 -3.38 -13.67 -8.99
CA GLU A 190 -2.94 -14.94 -8.40
C GLU A 190 -2.17 -14.72 -7.10
N ALA A 191 -2.50 -15.51 -6.08
CA ALA A 191 -1.79 -15.56 -4.82
C ALA A 191 -1.26 -16.98 -4.60
N HIS A 192 0.07 -17.10 -4.54
CA HIS A 192 0.79 -18.35 -4.35
C HIS A 192 1.31 -18.42 -2.92
N PHE A 193 0.93 -19.47 -2.20
CA PHE A 193 1.49 -19.77 -0.89
C PHE A 193 2.94 -20.23 -1.05
N ILE A 194 3.87 -19.60 -0.31
CA ILE A 194 5.27 -20.05 -0.29
C ILE A 194 5.48 -20.96 0.92
N LYS A 195 5.34 -20.41 2.14
CA LYS A 195 5.49 -21.18 3.38
C LYS A 195 4.86 -20.49 4.60
N LEU A 196 4.75 -21.27 5.67
CA LEU A 196 4.50 -20.77 7.03
C LEU A 196 5.81 -20.73 7.80
N VAL A 197 5.96 -19.71 8.64
CA VAL A 197 7.10 -19.50 9.52
C VAL A 197 6.72 -19.88 10.95
N TYR A 198 7.56 -20.66 11.64
CA TYR A 198 7.23 -21.23 12.95
C TYR A 198 8.14 -20.78 14.10
N THR A 199 9.23 -20.08 13.80
CA THR A 199 10.12 -19.53 14.83
C THR A 199 10.60 -18.13 14.45
N GLU A 200 11.04 -17.36 15.45
CA GLU A 200 11.64 -16.04 15.21
C GLU A 200 12.90 -16.10 14.35
N GLN A 201 13.74 -17.11 14.57
CA GLN A 201 14.92 -17.30 13.75
C GLN A 201 14.56 -17.59 12.28
N GLU A 202 13.58 -18.46 12.05
CA GLU A 202 13.10 -18.73 10.70
C GLU A 202 12.48 -17.47 10.07
N ARG A 203 11.80 -16.63 10.86
CA ARG A 203 11.25 -15.35 10.38
C ARG A 203 12.36 -14.37 10.00
N ALA A 204 13.41 -14.27 10.79
CA ALA A 204 14.59 -13.47 10.46
C ALA A 204 15.26 -13.97 9.18
N ASP A 205 15.37 -15.29 8.99
CA ASP A 205 15.96 -15.87 7.79
C ASP A 205 15.11 -15.59 6.54
N VAL A 206 13.78 -15.68 6.64
CA VAL A 206 12.84 -15.27 5.58
C VAL A 206 12.97 -13.78 5.26
N ILE A 207 13.03 -12.93 6.28
CA ILE A 207 13.18 -11.48 6.12
C ILE A 207 14.48 -11.16 5.37
N ARG A 208 15.57 -11.84 5.70
CA ARG A 208 16.86 -11.70 5.01
C ARG A 208 16.78 -12.19 3.56
N GLU A 209 16.27 -13.38 3.34
CA GLU A 209 16.24 -14.03 2.02
C GLU A 209 15.36 -13.28 1.02
N TYR A 210 14.12 -12.95 1.42
CA TYR A 210 13.11 -12.41 0.50
C TYR A 210 13.07 -10.88 0.50
N PHE A 211 13.35 -10.22 1.63
CA PHE A 211 13.19 -8.76 1.77
C PHE A 211 14.51 -8.02 1.90
N ARG A 212 15.65 -8.73 1.92
CA ARG A 212 17.00 -8.15 1.99
C ARG A 212 17.23 -7.26 3.22
N ILE A 213 16.54 -7.59 4.31
CA ILE A 213 16.69 -6.92 5.60
C ILE A 213 17.43 -7.89 6.53
N GLU A 214 18.59 -7.47 7.01
CA GLU A 214 19.37 -8.24 7.99
C GLU A 214 19.00 -7.80 9.40
N LEU A 215 18.46 -8.73 10.18
CA LEU A 215 18.25 -8.56 11.61
C LEU A 215 19.38 -9.22 12.37
N ASN A 216 19.97 -8.49 13.31
CA ASN A 216 20.95 -9.02 14.23
C ASN A 216 20.26 -9.82 15.36
N LYS A 217 21.05 -10.53 16.16
CA LYS A 217 20.52 -11.40 17.23
C LYS A 217 19.71 -10.62 18.28
N GLU A 218 20.13 -9.42 18.62
CA GLU A 218 19.46 -8.58 19.62
C GLU A 218 18.09 -8.11 19.12
N GLU A 219 18.00 -7.70 17.84
CA GLU A 219 16.73 -7.31 17.20
C GLU A 219 15.73 -8.47 17.14
N VAL A 220 16.21 -9.69 16.85
CA VAL A 220 15.37 -10.89 16.87
C VAL A 220 14.88 -11.20 18.28
N GLU A 221 15.70 -11.00 19.31
CA GLU A 221 15.31 -11.26 20.70
C GLU A 221 14.32 -10.23 21.25
N HIS A 222 14.36 -8.97 20.78
CA HIS A 222 13.49 -7.88 21.25
C HIS A 222 12.00 -8.07 20.93
N ILE A 223 11.65 -8.97 20.02
CA ILE A 223 10.25 -9.31 19.76
C ILE A 223 9.67 -10.21 20.84
N ARG A 224 10.49 -10.90 21.64
CA ARG A 224 10.01 -11.80 22.70
C ARG A 224 9.12 -11.03 23.69
N GLY A 225 7.94 -11.61 23.97
CA GLY A 225 6.95 -11.00 24.86
C GLY A 225 6.07 -9.93 24.21
N ARG A 226 6.29 -9.59 22.93
CA ARG A 226 5.35 -8.81 22.13
C ARG A 226 4.24 -9.71 21.59
N ARG A 227 3.08 -9.12 21.28
CA ARG A 227 1.93 -9.85 20.73
C ARG A 227 2.21 -10.47 19.36
N ALA A 228 3.06 -9.82 18.56
CA ALA A 228 3.49 -10.30 17.25
C ALA A 228 4.52 -11.45 17.28
N ALA A 229 4.99 -11.86 18.46
CA ALA A 229 5.94 -12.97 18.62
C ALA A 229 5.30 -14.31 18.21
N ILE A 230 6.11 -15.20 17.64
CA ILE A 230 5.76 -16.59 17.27
C ILE A 230 6.19 -17.54 18.39
#